data_AF-A0A4S1ENK3-F1
#
_entry.id   AF-A0A4S1ENK3-F1
#
_cell.length_a   1.000
_cell.length_b   1.000
_cell.length_c   1.000
_cell.angle_alpha   90.00
_cell.angle_beta   90.00
_cell.angle_gamma   90.00
#
_symmetry.space_group_name_H-M   'P 1'
#
loop_
_entity.id
_entity.type
_entity.pdbx_description
1 polymer ?
#
loop_
_entity_poly.entity_id
_entity_poly.type
_entity_poly.pdbx_seq_one_letter_code
_entity_poly.pdbx_strand_id
1 'polypeptide(L)'
;PRFLLPINLANTSNLIGLFGILSIGQAFVIITGGIELSVGSLVALLGTLFIDFIAVRELDWPLAFAMIILLGAIIGFVHGWLITRLKLQPFV
;
A
#
# COMPACT_ATOMS: atom_id res chain seq x y z
N PRO A 1 -11.29 16.03 27.63
CA PRO A 1 -10.70 15.87 26.27
C PRO A 1 -10.02 14.50 26.10
N ARG A 2 -10.67 13.55 25.41
CA ARG A 2 -10.13 12.20 25.17
C ARG A 2 -8.98 12.19 24.14
N PHE A 3 -8.82 13.27 23.36
CA PHE A 3 -7.82 13.38 22.29
C PHE A 3 -6.37 13.07 22.75
N LEU A 4 -5.95 13.57 23.91
CA LEU A 4 -4.58 13.43 24.42
C LEU A 4 -4.29 12.08 25.10
N LEU A 5 -5.23 11.12 25.08
CA LEU A 5 -4.97 9.80 25.61
C LEU A 5 -3.85 9.13 24.80
N PRO A 6 -2.89 8.42 25.44
CA PRO A 6 -1.80 7.76 24.73
C PRO A 6 -2.26 6.84 23.60
N ILE A 7 -3.39 6.15 23.78
CA ILE A 7 -4.00 5.31 22.75
C ILE A 7 -4.45 6.10 21.51
N ASN A 8 -5.03 7.30 21.70
CA ASN A 8 -5.51 8.12 20.60
C ASN A 8 -4.36 8.75 19.84
N LEU A 9 -3.30 9.16 20.56
CA LEU A 9 -2.06 9.62 19.96
C LEU A 9 -1.35 8.50 19.18
N ALA A 10 -1.30 7.29 19.72
CA ALA A 10 -0.72 6.12 19.03
C ALA A 10 -1.52 5.75 17.77
N ASN A 11 -2.85 5.72 17.85
CA ASN A 11 -3.71 5.47 16.68
C ASN A 11 -3.54 6.54 15.60
N THR A 12 -3.53 7.81 16.00
CA THR A 12 -3.30 8.94 15.10
C THR A 12 -1.92 8.85 14.44
N SER A 13 -0.88 8.51 15.21
CA SER A 13 0.48 8.37 14.69
C SER A 13 0.61 7.22 13.70
N ASN A 14 -0.05 6.09 13.94
CA ASN A 14 -0.07 4.96 12.99
C ASN A 14 -0.76 5.33 11.67
N LEU A 15 -1.90 6.03 11.75
CA LEU A 15 -2.61 6.50 10.55
C LEU A 15 -1.78 7.50 9.76
N ILE A 16 -1.20 8.49 10.44
CA ILE A 16 -0.32 9.48 9.81
C ILE A 16 0.91 8.80 9.20
N GLY A 17 1.50 7.83 9.89
CA GLY A 17 2.66 7.07 9.38
C GLY A 17 2.31 6.31 8.09
N LEU A 18 1.18 5.60 8.08
CA LEU A 18 0.70 4.87 6.90
C LEU A 18 0.48 5.83 5.72
N PHE A 19 -0.35 6.87 5.90
CA PHE A 19 -0.62 7.82 4.82
C PHE A 19 0.61 8.63 4.41
N GLY A 20 1.54 8.91 5.33
CA GLY A 20 2.80 9.60 5.06
C GLY A 20 3.67 8.82 4.09
N ILE A 21 3.86 7.52 4.32
CA ILE A 21 4.63 6.65 3.42
C ILE A 21 3.97 6.57 2.04
N LEU A 22 2.66 6.37 2.00
CA LEU A 22 1.90 6.32 0.74
C LEU A 22 2.02 7.63 -0.05
N SER A 23 1.98 8.77 0.64
CA SER A 23 2.09 10.10 0.02
C SER A 23 3.44 10.32 -0.65
N ILE A 24 4.53 9.78 -0.10
CA ILE A 24 5.86 9.87 -0.72
C ILE A 24 5.87 9.14 -2.08
N GLY A 25 5.26 7.96 -2.16
CA GLY A 25 5.10 7.22 -3.43
C GLY A 25 4.24 7.98 -4.44
N GLN A 26 3.10 8.51 -3.98
CA GLN A 26 2.17 9.28 -4.81
C GLN A 26 2.78 10.60 -5.33
N ALA A 27 3.69 11.23 -4.58
CA ALA A 27 4.37 12.44 -5.02
C ALA A 27 5.09 12.25 -6.37
N PHE A 28 5.74 11.11 -6.60
CA PHE A 28 6.38 10.82 -7.88
C PHE A 28 5.36 10.75 -9.02
N VAL A 29 4.21 10.12 -8.79
CA VAL A 29 3.15 10.00 -9.80
C VAL A 29 2.58 11.37 -10.16
N ILE A 30 2.32 12.21 -9.17
CA ILE A 30 1.80 13.56 -9.37
C ILE A 30 2.81 14.43 -10.13
N ILE A 31 4.10 14.36 -9.78
CA ILE A 31 5.16 15.10 -10.48
C ILE A 31 5.25 14.69 -11.96
N THR A 32 4.99 13.42 -12.28
CA THR A 32 4.93 12.95 -13.67
C THR A 32 3.64 13.34 -14.41
N GLY A 33 2.73 14.09 -13.77
CA GLY A 33 1.47 14.56 -14.36
C GLY A 33 0.32 13.54 -14.30
N GLY A 34 0.48 12.46 -13.52
CA GLY A 34 -0.54 11.44 -13.30
C GLY A 34 -1.38 11.69 -12.04
N ILE A 35 -2.49 10.96 -11.92
CA ILE A 35 -3.33 10.90 -10.71
C ILE A 35 -3.57 9.41 -10.43
N GLU A 36 -2.89 8.81 -9.46
CA GLU A 36 -3.14 7.40 -9.12
C GLU A 36 -4.14 7.31 -7.96
N LEU A 37 -5.22 6.56 -8.19
CA LEU A 37 -6.28 6.31 -7.20
C LEU A 37 -6.31 4.85 -6.73
N SER A 38 -5.51 3.97 -7.34
CA SER A 38 -5.49 2.52 -7.08
C SER A 38 -4.65 2.12 -5.87
N VAL A 39 -3.87 3.01 -5.26
CA VAL A 39 -3.06 2.68 -4.08
C VAL A 39 -3.89 2.13 -2.92
N GLY A 40 -5.14 2.59 -2.77
CA GLY A 40 -6.06 2.09 -1.76
C GLY A 40 -6.44 0.62 -1.97
N SER A 41 -6.74 0.22 -3.22
CA SER A 41 -7.08 -1.17 -3.55
C SER A 41 -5.85 -2.07 -3.42
N LEU A 42 -4.66 -1.56 -3.77
CA LEU A 42 -3.41 -2.29 -3.62
C LEU A 42 -3.08 -2.58 -2.15
N VAL A 43 -3.21 -1.58 -1.28
CA VAL A 43 -3.02 -1.74 0.17
C VAL A 43 -4.01 -2.74 0.76
N ALA A 44 -5.29 -2.67 0.36
CA ALA A 44 -6.30 -3.62 0.80
C ALA A 44 -6.00 -5.06 0.34
N LEU A 45 -5.59 -5.25 -0.92
CA LEU A 45 -5.24 -6.55 -1.47
C LEU A 45 -4.02 -7.16 -0.75
N LEU A 46 -2.92 -6.40 -0.66
CA LEU A 46 -1.69 -6.90 -0.03
C LEU A 46 -1.88 -7.16 1.47
N GLY A 47 -2.63 -6.29 2.17
CA GLY A 47 -2.95 -6.47 3.58
C GLY A 47 -3.80 -7.70 3.85
N THR A 48 -4.84 -7.94 3.04
CA THR A 48 -5.70 -9.13 3.18
C THR A 48 -4.93 -10.42 2.85
N LEU A 49 -4.11 -10.43 1.80
CA LEU A 49 -3.26 -11.58 1.46
C LEU A 49 -2.21 -11.86 2.53
N PHE A 50 -1.63 -10.84 3.15
CA PHE A 50 -0.67 -11.03 4.25
C PHE A 50 -1.33 -11.76 5.44
N ILE A 51 -2.54 -11.34 5.81
CA ILE A 51 -3.29 -12.00 6.87
C ILE A 51 -3.72 -13.41 6.45
N ASP A 52 -4.14 -13.65 5.20
CA ASP A 52 -4.44 -15.00 4.70
C ASP A 52 -3.24 -15.94 4.83
N PHE A 53 -2.05 -15.46 4.44
CA PHE A 53 -0.82 -16.24 4.49
C PHE A 53 -0.43 -16.65 5.91
N ILE A 54 -0.62 -15.76 6.88
CA ILE A 54 -0.26 -16.05 8.27
C ILE A 54 -1.37 -16.81 8.99
N ALA A 55 -2.62 -16.37 8.87
CA ALA A 55 -3.73 -16.86 9.69
C ALA A 55 -4.43 -18.10 9.12
N VAL A 56 -4.44 -18.28 7.80
CA VAL A 56 -5.12 -19.40 7.14
C VAL A 56 -4.11 -20.45 6.67
N ARG A 57 -3.00 -19.99 6.08
CA ARG A 57 -1.96 -20.89 5.54
C ARG A 57 -0.84 -21.22 6.53
N GLU A 58 -0.86 -20.62 7.72
CA GLU A 58 0.11 -20.82 8.80
C GLU A 58 1.58 -20.66 8.34
N LEU A 59 1.83 -19.78 7.36
CA LEU A 59 3.18 -19.50 6.89
C LEU A 59 3.95 -18.68 7.91
N ASP A 60 5.25 -18.95 8.02
CA ASP A 60 6.15 -18.14 8.85
C ASP A 60 6.08 -16.67 8.43
N TRP A 61 5.93 -15.78 9.40
CA TRP A 61 5.77 -14.34 9.15
C TRP A 61 6.89 -13.72 8.28
N PRO A 62 8.18 -14.13 8.35
CA PRO A 62 9.22 -13.57 7.49
C PRO A 62 9.01 -13.97 6.02
N LEU A 63 8.54 -15.20 5.78
CA LEU A 63 8.26 -15.70 4.44
C LEU A 63 7.03 -15.00 3.86
N ALA A 64 5.95 -14.89 4.63
CA ALA A 64 4.75 -14.16 4.22
C ALA A 64 5.08 -12.68 3.89
N PHE A 65 5.93 -12.04 4.70
CA PHE A 65 6.38 -10.68 4.46
C PHE A 65 7.17 -10.55 3.14
N ALA A 66 8.16 -11.42 2.91
CA ALA A 66 8.94 -11.42 1.68
C ALA A 66 8.07 -11.62 0.43
N MET A 67 7.10 -12.54 0.50
CA MET A 67 6.15 -12.82 -0.58
C MET A 67 5.27 -11.60 -0.91
N ILE A 68 4.78 -10.89 0.11
CA ILE A 68 3.94 -9.71 -0.08
C ILE A 68 4.72 -8.53 -0.66
N ILE A 69 5.97 -8.32 -0.23
CA ILE A 69 6.85 -7.30 -0.82
C ILE A 69 7.10 -7.61 -2.30
N LEU A 70 7.40 -8.87 -2.63
CA LEU A 70 7.62 -9.30 -4.01
C LEU A 70 6.36 -9.10 -4.87
N LEU A 71 5.20 -9.50 -4.35
CA LEU A 71 3.93 -9.35 -5.05
C LEU A 71 3.59 -7.87 -5.27
N GLY A 72 3.76 -7.03 -4.26
CA GLY A 72 3.55 -5.58 -4.38
C GLY A 72 4.47 -4.95 -5.42
N ALA A 73 5.74 -5.34 -5.46
CA ALA A 73 6.68 -4.88 -6.47
C ALA A 73 6.29 -5.30 -7.89
N ILE A 74 5.85 -6.55 -8.08
CA ILE A 74 5.39 -7.05 -9.38
C ILE A 74 4.13 -6.31 -9.84
N ILE A 75 3.12 -6.18 -8.97
CA ILE A 75 1.87 -5.50 -9.33
C ILE A 75 2.14 -4.03 -9.64
N GLY A 76 2.96 -3.36 -8.84
CA GLY A 76 3.37 -1.97 -9.06
C GLY A 76 4.14 -1.79 -10.36
N PHE A 77 5.05 -2.70 -10.70
CA PHE A 77 5.78 -2.67 -11.97
C PHE A 77 4.84 -2.83 -13.17
N VAL A 78 3.90 -3.79 -13.11
CA VAL A 78 2.92 -3.99 -14.17
C VAL A 78 2.03 -2.76 -14.32
N HIS A 79 1.53 -2.18 -13.21
CA HIS A 79 0.73 -0.95 -13.25
C HIS A 79 1.50 0.22 -13.87
N GLY A 80 2.73 0.48 -13.41
CA GLY A 80 3.58 1.53 -13.95
C GLY A 80 3.87 1.33 -15.44
N TRP A 81 4.13 0.10 -15.87
CA TRP A 81 4.33 -0.24 -17.28
C TRP A 81 3.07 0.01 -18.12
N LEU A 82 1.90 -0.44 -17.64
CA LEU A 82 0.62 -0.25 -18.32
C LEU A 82 0.29 1.23 -18.51
N ILE A 83 0.48 2.04 -17.46
CA ILE A 83 0.23 3.49 -17.51
C ILE A 83 1.21 4.17 -18.49
N THR A 84 2.51 3.88 -18.39
CA THR A 84 3.54 4.56 -19.20
C THR A 84 3.51 4.16 -20.67
N ARG A 85 3.21 2.89 -21.00
CA ARG A 85 3.26 2.37 -22.38
C ARG A 85 1.90 2.35 -23.08
N LEU A 86 0.84 1.95 -22.39
CA LEU A 86 -0.50 1.86 -22.98
C LEU A 86 -1.34 3.12 -22.77
N LYS A 87 -0.82 4.13 -22.05
CA LYS A 87 -1.52 5.39 -21.74
C LYS A 87 -2.89 5.14 -21.10
N LEU A 88 -3.02 4.04 -20.37
CA LEU A 88 -4.22 3.74 -19.61
C LEU A 88 -4.35 4.78 -18.52
N GLN A 89 -5.58 5.25 -18.32
CA GLN A 89 -5.84 6.13 -17.20
C GLN A 89 -5.69 5.33 -15.90
N PRO A 90 -4.91 5.82 -14.92
CA PRO A 90 -4.64 5.15 -13.65
C PRO A 90 -5.86 5.15 -12.69
N PHE A 91 -6.99 4.58 -13.14
CA PHE A 91 -8.25 4.63 -12.40
C PHE A 91 -8.58 3.42 -11.54
N VAL A 92 -8.01 2.23 -11.79
CA VAL A 92 -7.98 1.06 -10.89
C VAL A 92 -6.83 0.16 -11.30
#